data_AF-A0A3P8LAE4-F1
#
_entry.id   AF-A0A3P8LAE4-F1
#
_cell.length_a   1.000
_cell.length_b   1.000
_cell.length_c   1.000
_cell.angle_alpha   90.00
_cell.angle_beta   90.00
_cell.angle_gamma   90.00
#
_symmetry.space_group_name_H-M   'P 1'
#
loop_
_entity.id
_entity.type
_entity.pdbx_description
1 polymer ?
#
loop_
_entity_poly.entity_id
_entity_poly.type
_entity_poly.pdbx_seq_one_letter_code
_entity_poly.pdbx_strand_id
1 'polypeptide(L)'
;MIEIIGKKLLLFNKTYKTNLSIVLKGSYASKIQGLLDRKSNDIDFCFTTSSSLKDKINFMDFLEKELKICFLTNDQNLKQFIYSNVRYEFILLEDIDKIYCKHSNWDNIFILKPIYLLIQKISSFPYILSSDYKHNKRKKLLDSIKDIEHYLKCINLNEELKDNLTNSFIFLCLYNSFFIFKYYKYTEFHIKLSNIDSLISIQEYKVHMKTLNKIVNIHNFLFSEKEKFIKFLDCILMNNELITNSIREKQSLPTLPFFEFEAIRKLFEHHLSINNAIYFEKYNLNISIDVSENNNWEEDKLLIQVDEQNKDTINNIIDIIKNKLKMFSLPYELSLSLVSKKVIKTQHKNNISISLPSSKIHSTSSNVLIKNFYYLMFFIFLLNEDFND
;
A
#
# COMPACT_ATOMS: atom_id res chain seq x y z
N MET A 1 -20.39 -1.43 -20.17
CA MET A 1 -20.10 -2.11 -18.88
C MET A 1 -19.42 -1.22 -17.85
N ILE A 2 -18.30 -0.55 -18.15
CA ILE A 2 -17.64 0.36 -17.18
C ILE A 2 -18.61 1.44 -16.66
N GLU A 3 -19.36 2.07 -17.57
CA GLU A 3 -20.41 3.03 -17.20
C GLU A 3 -21.49 2.41 -16.30
N ILE A 4 -21.86 1.14 -16.53
CA ILE A 4 -22.83 0.41 -15.71
C ILE A 4 -22.26 0.20 -14.31
N ILE A 5 -20.97 -0.18 -14.20
CA ILE A 5 -20.27 -0.32 -12.92
C ILE A 5 -20.27 1.03 -12.18
N GLY A 6 -19.96 2.15 -12.85
CA GLY A 6 -19.99 3.48 -12.24
C GLY A 6 -21.38 3.85 -11.70
N LYS A 7 -22.44 3.59 -12.47
CA LYS A 7 -23.84 3.78 -12.03
C LYS A 7 -24.20 2.90 -10.83
N LYS A 8 -23.74 1.64 -10.81
CA LYS A 8 -23.96 0.72 -9.68
C LYS A 8 -23.16 1.13 -8.45
N LEU A 9 -21.96 1.66 -8.60
CA LEU A 9 -21.15 2.22 -7.51
C LEU A 9 -21.83 3.44 -6.88
N LEU A 10 -22.38 4.34 -7.70
CA LEU A 10 -23.17 5.48 -7.22
C LEU A 10 -24.42 5.04 -6.45
N LEU A 11 -25.13 4.04 -6.96
CA LEU A 11 -26.29 3.45 -6.27
C LEU A 11 -25.88 2.79 -4.94
N PHE A 12 -24.79 2.02 -4.91
CA PHE A 12 -24.27 1.39 -3.71
C PHE A 12 -23.91 2.43 -2.64
N ASN A 13 -23.14 3.46 -3.00
CA ASN A 13 -22.73 4.53 -2.09
C ASN A 13 -23.94 5.23 -1.47
N LYS A 14 -24.99 5.50 -2.27
CA LYS A 14 -26.24 6.10 -1.78
C LYS A 14 -27.00 5.18 -0.82
N THR A 15 -27.11 3.89 -1.16
CA THR A 15 -27.88 2.90 -0.39
C THR A 15 -27.22 2.59 0.95
N TYR A 16 -25.91 2.39 0.96
CA TYR A 16 -25.15 1.95 2.12
C TYR A 16 -24.44 3.09 2.86
N LYS A 17 -24.62 4.34 2.42
CA LYS A 17 -23.97 5.55 2.96
C LYS A 17 -22.44 5.43 3.02
N THR A 18 -21.87 4.85 1.98
CA THR A 18 -20.41 4.71 1.80
C THR A 18 -19.89 5.74 0.80
N ASN A 19 -18.57 5.85 0.69
CA ASN A 19 -17.91 6.74 -0.27
C ASN A 19 -16.90 5.98 -1.13
N LEU A 20 -17.26 4.77 -1.58
CA LEU A 20 -16.38 3.94 -2.37
C LEU A 20 -16.08 4.61 -3.72
N SER A 21 -14.83 4.52 -4.14
CA SER A 21 -14.40 4.89 -5.49
C SER A 21 -13.43 3.83 -6.00
N ILE A 22 -13.40 3.64 -7.32
CA ILE A 22 -12.51 2.66 -7.96
C ILE A 22 -11.55 3.35 -8.92
N VAL A 23 -10.39 2.73 -9.12
CA VAL A 23 -9.35 3.18 -10.03
C VAL A 23 -9.22 2.18 -11.16
N LEU A 24 -9.46 2.64 -12.39
CA LEU A 24 -9.20 1.91 -13.62
C LEU A 24 -7.70 1.97 -13.93
N LYS A 25 -7.09 0.79 -14.08
CA LYS A 25 -5.65 0.61 -14.32
C LYS A 25 -5.38 -0.47 -15.38
N GLY A 26 -4.12 -0.86 -15.49
CA GLY A 26 -3.71 -1.95 -16.37
C GLY A 26 -3.87 -1.62 -17.85
N SER A 27 -3.99 -2.68 -18.66
CA SER A 27 -3.85 -2.55 -20.12
C SER A 27 -4.96 -1.72 -20.77
N TYR A 28 -6.18 -1.75 -20.22
CA TYR A 28 -7.28 -0.93 -20.72
C TYR A 28 -7.09 0.55 -20.41
N ALA A 29 -6.66 0.89 -19.19
CA ALA A 29 -6.33 2.27 -18.81
C ALA A 29 -5.21 2.86 -19.68
N SER A 30 -4.20 2.06 -20.01
CA SER A 30 -3.15 2.47 -20.95
C SER A 30 -3.70 2.76 -22.35
N LYS A 31 -4.57 1.88 -22.86
CA LYS A 31 -5.14 1.98 -24.21
C LYS A 31 -5.99 3.23 -24.39
N ILE A 32 -6.92 3.50 -23.46
CA ILE A 32 -7.80 4.69 -23.56
C ILE A 32 -7.03 6.02 -23.42
N GLN A 33 -5.78 5.96 -22.99
CA GLN A 33 -4.87 7.10 -22.89
C GLN A 33 -3.88 7.20 -24.06
N GLY A 34 -4.02 6.35 -25.09
CA GLY A 34 -3.13 6.37 -26.26
C GLY A 34 -1.71 5.85 -25.96
N LEU A 35 -1.54 5.05 -24.91
CA LEU A 35 -0.24 4.51 -24.48
C LEU A 35 -0.01 3.07 -24.97
N LEU A 36 -1.01 2.45 -25.61
CA LEU A 36 -0.92 1.13 -26.24
C LEU A 36 -1.56 1.15 -27.62
N ASP A 37 -0.97 0.40 -28.55
CA ASP A 37 -1.45 0.21 -29.92
C ASP A 37 -2.30 -1.07 -30.11
N ARG A 38 -2.25 -2.00 -29.15
CA ARG A 38 -2.99 -3.27 -29.19
C ARG A 38 -4.34 -3.22 -28.45
N LYS A 39 -5.16 -4.25 -28.69
CA LYS A 39 -6.37 -4.47 -27.88
C LYS A 39 -6.00 -4.94 -26.47
N SER A 40 -6.78 -4.48 -25.49
CA SER A 40 -6.76 -4.94 -24.10
C SER A 40 -7.57 -6.23 -24.00
N ASN A 41 -7.08 -7.19 -23.23
CA ASN A 41 -7.76 -8.48 -23.03
C ASN A 41 -8.64 -8.48 -21.77
N ASP A 42 -8.34 -7.57 -20.86
CA ASP A 42 -8.88 -7.44 -19.52
C ASP A 42 -9.11 -5.96 -19.19
N ILE A 43 -9.93 -5.73 -18.17
CA ILE A 43 -10.18 -4.41 -17.57
C ILE A 43 -9.95 -4.56 -16.07
N ASP A 44 -8.88 -3.92 -15.60
CA ASP A 44 -8.41 -4.03 -14.21
C ASP A 44 -8.88 -2.84 -13.37
N PHE A 45 -9.45 -3.14 -12.21
CA PHE A 45 -9.83 -2.18 -11.19
C PHE A 45 -9.13 -2.47 -9.87
N CYS A 46 -8.85 -1.41 -9.14
CA CYS A 46 -8.58 -1.44 -7.70
C CYS A 46 -9.41 -0.35 -7.02
N PHE A 47 -9.28 -0.20 -5.70
CA PHE A 47 -10.06 0.77 -4.93
C PHE A 47 -9.22 2.00 -4.58
N THR A 48 -9.89 3.07 -4.15
CA THR A 48 -9.20 4.21 -3.55
C THR A 48 -8.96 3.99 -2.05
N THR A 49 -7.87 4.54 -1.52
CA THR A 49 -7.36 4.34 -0.13
C THR A 49 -8.36 4.63 0.99
N SER A 50 -9.45 5.34 0.71
CA SER A 50 -10.53 5.64 1.67
C SER A 50 -11.56 4.51 1.86
N SER A 51 -11.31 3.30 1.35
CA SER A 51 -12.31 2.23 1.27
C SER A 51 -12.00 1.09 2.24
N SER A 52 -12.90 0.76 3.16
CA SER A 52 -12.72 -0.41 4.04
C SER A 52 -12.83 -1.72 3.26
N LEU A 53 -12.07 -2.75 3.63
CA LEU A 53 -12.16 -4.07 2.96
C LEU A 53 -13.58 -4.65 3.01
N LYS A 54 -14.29 -4.41 4.13
CA LYS A 54 -15.69 -4.79 4.30
C LYS A 54 -16.59 -4.16 3.24
N ASP A 55 -16.44 -2.85 3.00
CA ASP A 55 -17.23 -2.17 1.97
C ASP A 55 -16.87 -2.65 0.56
N LYS A 56 -15.58 -2.93 0.30
CA LYS A 56 -15.13 -3.50 -0.98
C LYS A 56 -15.80 -4.86 -1.24
N ILE A 57 -15.84 -5.74 -0.24
CA ILE A 57 -16.50 -7.06 -0.34
C ILE A 57 -18.02 -6.89 -0.55
N ASN A 58 -18.67 -6.06 0.27
CA ASN A 58 -20.10 -5.78 0.15
C ASN A 58 -20.48 -5.23 -1.23
N PHE A 59 -19.62 -4.38 -1.82
CA PHE A 59 -19.82 -3.87 -3.17
C PHE A 59 -19.70 -4.97 -4.23
N MET A 60 -18.81 -5.95 -4.04
CA MET A 60 -18.68 -7.09 -4.95
C MET A 60 -19.92 -7.99 -4.90
N ASP A 61 -20.43 -8.30 -3.71
CA ASP A 61 -21.65 -9.08 -3.55
C ASP A 61 -22.87 -8.32 -4.14
N PHE A 62 -22.91 -7.00 -3.95
CA PHE A 62 -23.92 -6.14 -4.56
C PHE A 62 -23.84 -6.18 -6.10
N LEU A 63 -22.65 -6.06 -6.69
CA LEU A 63 -22.48 -6.14 -8.14
C LEU A 63 -22.87 -7.51 -8.69
N GLU A 64 -22.53 -8.59 -7.99
CA GLU A 64 -22.89 -9.96 -8.38
C GLU A 64 -24.41 -10.10 -8.54
N LYS A 65 -25.15 -9.68 -7.50
CA LYS A 65 -26.60 -9.72 -7.47
C LYS A 65 -27.25 -8.79 -8.50
N GLU A 66 -26.81 -7.53 -8.54
CA GLU A 66 -27.44 -6.48 -9.36
C GLU A 66 -27.21 -6.65 -10.86
N LEU A 67 -26.08 -7.25 -11.23
CA LEU A 67 -25.73 -7.50 -12.62
C LEU A 67 -26.00 -8.93 -13.06
N LYS A 68 -26.43 -9.79 -12.12
CA LYS A 68 -26.63 -11.24 -12.35
C LYS A 68 -25.40 -11.88 -13.00
N ILE A 69 -24.23 -11.47 -12.54
CA ILE A 69 -22.95 -12.05 -12.95
C ILE A 69 -22.57 -13.16 -11.96
N CYS A 70 -21.62 -14.01 -12.34
CA CYS A 70 -20.99 -14.95 -11.42
C CYS A 70 -19.48 -14.70 -11.46
N PHE A 71 -18.86 -14.64 -10.28
CA PHE A 71 -17.40 -14.57 -10.22
C PHE A 71 -16.76 -15.91 -10.62
N LEU A 72 -15.64 -15.85 -11.33
CA LEU A 72 -14.92 -17.02 -11.86
C LEU A 72 -14.21 -17.83 -10.77
N THR A 73 -13.88 -17.19 -9.64
CA THR A 73 -13.08 -17.76 -8.56
C THR A 73 -13.65 -17.37 -7.20
N ASN A 74 -13.47 -18.25 -6.20
CA ASN A 74 -13.76 -17.95 -4.80
C ASN A 74 -12.56 -17.29 -4.10
N ASP A 75 -11.89 -16.35 -4.78
CA ASP A 75 -10.78 -15.58 -4.22
C ASP A 75 -11.35 -14.29 -3.59
N GLN A 76 -10.93 -13.96 -2.36
CA GLN A 76 -11.33 -12.73 -1.66
C GLN A 76 -10.54 -11.50 -2.11
N ASN A 77 -9.34 -11.66 -2.64
CA ASN A 77 -8.54 -10.54 -3.17
C ASN A 77 -8.88 -10.27 -4.64
N LEU A 78 -8.93 -11.30 -5.49
CA LEU A 78 -9.11 -11.14 -6.94
C LEU A 78 -10.51 -11.59 -7.36
N LYS A 79 -11.40 -10.63 -7.62
CA LYS A 79 -12.76 -10.88 -8.12
C LYS A 79 -12.80 -10.70 -9.63
N GLN A 80 -13.07 -11.77 -10.36
CA GLN A 80 -13.09 -11.76 -11.83
C GLN A 80 -14.44 -12.21 -12.37
N PHE A 81 -14.95 -11.56 -13.41
CA PHE A 81 -16.11 -12.04 -14.16
C PHE A 81 -15.96 -11.72 -15.65
N ILE A 82 -16.74 -12.40 -16.49
CA ILE A 82 -16.76 -12.17 -17.94
C ILE A 82 -18.09 -11.53 -18.31
N TYR A 83 -18.03 -10.44 -19.06
CA TYR A 83 -19.20 -9.81 -19.65
C TYR A 83 -18.91 -9.45 -21.12
N SER A 84 -19.75 -9.91 -22.04
CA SER A 84 -19.57 -9.72 -23.49
C SER A 84 -18.15 -10.10 -23.99
N ASN A 85 -17.65 -11.27 -23.57
CA ASN A 85 -16.30 -11.78 -23.90
C ASN A 85 -15.12 -10.90 -23.42
N VAL A 86 -15.37 -9.95 -22.52
CA VAL A 86 -14.32 -9.15 -21.86
C VAL A 86 -14.25 -9.57 -20.40
N ARG A 87 -13.02 -9.75 -19.90
CA ARG A 87 -12.77 -10.04 -18.48
C ARG A 87 -12.65 -8.74 -17.69
N TYR A 88 -13.36 -8.67 -16.57
CA TYR A 88 -13.30 -7.58 -15.60
C TYR A 88 -12.67 -8.13 -14.33
N GLU A 89 -11.65 -7.45 -13.82
CA GLU A 89 -10.88 -7.88 -12.64
C GLU A 89 -10.89 -6.78 -11.58
N PHE A 90 -11.19 -7.13 -10.34
CA PHE A 90 -11.13 -6.24 -9.18
C PHE A 90 -10.13 -6.81 -8.18
N ILE A 91 -9.13 -6.00 -7.83
CA ILE A 91 -8.11 -6.34 -6.83
C ILE A 91 -8.44 -5.60 -5.54
N LEU A 92 -8.94 -6.32 -4.55
CA LEU A 92 -9.54 -5.75 -3.33
C LEU A 92 -8.49 -5.28 -2.31
N LEU A 93 -7.31 -5.91 -2.28
CA LEU A 93 -6.21 -5.51 -1.39
C LEU A 93 -5.31 -4.41 -1.96
N GLU A 94 -5.55 -3.97 -3.20
CA GLU A 94 -4.82 -2.87 -3.82
C GLU A 94 -5.60 -1.57 -3.66
N ASP A 95 -4.93 -0.56 -3.09
CA ASP A 95 -5.47 0.78 -2.93
C ASP A 95 -4.59 1.82 -3.64
N ILE A 96 -5.23 2.73 -4.37
CA ILE A 96 -4.57 3.85 -5.05
C ILE A 96 -5.22 5.17 -4.66
N ASP A 97 -4.43 6.10 -4.10
CA ASP A 97 -4.91 7.44 -3.78
C ASP A 97 -5.28 8.22 -5.04
N LYS A 98 -6.35 9.03 -4.95
CA LYS A 98 -6.87 9.86 -6.05
C LYS A 98 -5.84 10.86 -6.57
N ILE A 99 -4.83 11.25 -5.78
CA ILE A 99 -3.73 12.14 -6.22
C ILE A 99 -2.95 11.57 -7.41
N TYR A 100 -2.86 10.24 -7.52
CA TYR A 100 -2.19 9.53 -8.61
C TYR A 100 -3.08 9.35 -9.84
N CYS A 101 -4.33 9.79 -9.77
CA CYS A 101 -5.33 9.54 -10.79
C CYS A 101 -5.81 10.83 -11.45
N LYS A 102 -6.44 10.68 -12.60
CA LYS A 102 -7.26 11.72 -13.25
C LYS A 102 -8.73 11.33 -13.18
N HIS A 103 -9.60 12.33 -13.25
CA HIS A 103 -11.03 12.10 -13.36
C HIS A 103 -11.36 11.36 -14.67
N SER A 104 -12.32 10.45 -14.59
CA SER A 104 -12.94 9.85 -15.78
C SER A 104 -14.31 10.50 -16.03
N ASN A 105 -14.93 10.15 -17.16
CA ASN A 105 -16.30 10.52 -17.46
C ASN A 105 -17.33 9.59 -16.80
N TRP A 106 -16.89 8.60 -16.00
CA TRP A 106 -17.75 7.66 -15.30
C TRP A 106 -17.77 7.96 -13.80
N ASP A 107 -18.97 7.95 -13.21
CA ASP A 107 -19.19 8.28 -11.81
C ASP A 107 -18.35 7.42 -10.85
N ASN A 108 -17.62 8.07 -9.95
CA ASN A 108 -16.77 7.43 -8.94
C ASN A 108 -15.69 6.48 -9.50
N ILE A 109 -15.36 6.59 -10.80
CA ILE A 109 -14.25 5.88 -11.43
C ILE A 109 -13.17 6.89 -11.78
N PHE A 110 -11.95 6.61 -11.34
CA PHE A 110 -10.75 7.38 -11.65
C PHE A 110 -9.87 6.58 -12.60
N ILE A 111 -9.01 7.25 -13.38
CA ILE A 111 -8.05 6.60 -14.28
C ILE A 111 -6.65 6.87 -13.77
N LEU A 112 -5.84 5.82 -13.61
CA LEU A 112 -4.44 5.98 -13.19
C LEU A 112 -3.64 6.79 -14.24
N LYS A 113 -2.86 7.78 -13.79
CA LYS A 113 -2.08 8.64 -14.71
C LYS A 113 -0.99 7.82 -15.45
N PRO A 114 -0.55 8.28 -16.64
CA PRO A 114 0.42 7.57 -17.48
C PRO A 114 1.70 7.11 -16.77
N ILE A 115 2.35 8.00 -16.01
CA ILE A 115 3.60 7.66 -15.30
C ILE A 115 3.43 6.51 -14.31
N TYR A 116 2.32 6.50 -13.57
CA TYR A 116 2.05 5.50 -12.55
C TYR A 116 1.66 4.15 -13.15
N LEU A 117 1.00 4.15 -14.32
CA LEU A 117 0.81 2.93 -15.11
C LEU A 117 2.15 2.34 -15.58
N LEU A 118 3.09 3.17 -16.02
CA LEU A 118 4.43 2.74 -16.41
C LEU A 118 5.20 2.16 -15.21
N ILE A 119 5.16 2.84 -14.06
CA ILE A 119 5.78 2.36 -12.82
C ILE A 119 5.21 0.99 -12.45
N GLN A 120 3.89 0.82 -12.36
CA GLN A 120 3.28 -0.48 -12.07
C GLN A 120 3.71 -1.57 -13.06
N LYS A 121 3.82 -1.23 -14.35
CA LYS A 121 4.28 -2.16 -15.38
C LYS A 121 5.71 -2.61 -15.14
N ILE A 122 6.64 -1.68 -14.91
CA ILE A 122 8.06 -1.97 -14.66
C ILE A 122 8.22 -2.76 -13.36
N SER A 123 7.54 -2.36 -12.29
CA SER A 123 7.56 -3.04 -10.99
C SER A 123 7.03 -4.48 -11.02
N SER A 124 6.29 -4.87 -12.07
CA SER A 124 5.80 -6.25 -12.23
C SER A 124 6.84 -7.24 -12.76
N PHE A 125 7.93 -6.75 -13.40
CA PHE A 125 8.93 -7.63 -14.03
C PHE A 125 9.62 -8.59 -13.06
N PRO A 126 10.08 -8.15 -11.88
CA PRO A 126 10.69 -9.05 -10.90
C PRO A 126 9.78 -10.24 -10.53
N TYR A 127 8.47 -9.99 -10.37
CA TYR A 127 7.49 -11.06 -10.13
C TYR A 127 7.33 -11.98 -11.36
N ILE A 128 7.22 -11.42 -12.58
CA ILE A 128 7.09 -12.24 -13.80
C ILE A 128 8.30 -13.17 -13.98
N LEU A 129 9.49 -12.73 -13.55
CA LEU A 129 10.72 -13.52 -13.63
C LEU A 129 10.79 -14.60 -12.55
N SER A 130 10.14 -14.41 -11.40
CA SER A 130 10.21 -15.35 -10.26
C SER A 130 9.65 -16.73 -10.60
N SER A 131 10.08 -17.75 -9.87
CA SER A 131 9.59 -19.14 -10.00
C SER A 131 8.09 -19.28 -9.77
N ASP A 132 7.47 -18.32 -9.08
CA ASP A 132 6.06 -18.39 -8.72
C ASP A 132 5.11 -17.86 -9.79
N TYR A 133 5.62 -17.17 -10.80
CA TYR A 133 4.81 -16.79 -11.95
C TYR A 133 4.40 -18.02 -12.77
N LYS A 134 3.11 -18.38 -12.70
CA LYS A 134 2.57 -19.62 -13.30
C LYS A 134 2.16 -19.52 -14.77
N HIS A 135 2.14 -18.32 -15.35
CA HIS A 135 1.73 -18.13 -16.75
C HIS A 135 2.93 -18.16 -17.71
N ASN A 136 2.67 -18.00 -19.01
CA ASN A 136 3.72 -17.93 -20.02
C ASN A 136 4.59 -16.66 -19.84
N LYS A 137 5.69 -16.81 -19.09
CA LYS A 137 6.68 -15.76 -18.79
C LYS A 137 7.16 -15.06 -20.05
N ARG A 138 7.55 -15.84 -21.05
CA ARG A 138 8.10 -15.35 -22.33
C ARG A 138 7.14 -14.41 -23.02
N LYS A 139 5.89 -14.85 -23.22
CA LYS A 139 4.84 -14.02 -23.84
C LYS A 139 4.57 -12.76 -23.02
N LYS A 140 4.40 -12.89 -21.71
CA LYS A 140 4.10 -11.74 -20.83
C LYS A 140 5.20 -10.68 -20.85
N LEU A 141 6.47 -11.09 -20.79
CA LEU A 141 7.63 -10.19 -20.84
C LEU A 141 7.70 -9.50 -22.20
N LEU A 142 7.61 -10.23 -23.31
CA LEU A 142 7.62 -9.64 -24.65
C LEU A 142 6.50 -8.62 -24.84
N ASP A 143 5.27 -8.96 -24.47
CA ASP A 143 4.13 -8.05 -24.56
C ASP A 143 4.39 -6.80 -23.69
N SER A 144 4.96 -6.97 -22.49
CA SER A 144 5.27 -5.86 -21.59
C SER A 144 6.40 -4.98 -22.09
N ILE A 145 7.44 -5.54 -22.71
CA ILE A 145 8.55 -4.79 -23.31
C ILE A 145 8.04 -3.94 -24.48
N LYS A 146 7.22 -4.51 -25.36
CA LYS A 146 6.61 -3.78 -26.49
C LYS A 146 5.69 -2.67 -26.02
N ASP A 147 4.85 -2.96 -25.03
CA ASP A 147 4.00 -1.96 -24.39
C ASP A 147 4.85 -0.79 -23.85
N ILE A 148 5.94 -1.07 -23.13
CA ILE A 148 6.86 -0.05 -22.59
C ILE A 148 7.55 0.72 -23.73
N GLU A 149 7.98 0.05 -24.79
CA GLU A 149 8.61 0.69 -25.95
C GLU A 149 7.68 1.71 -26.62
N HIS A 150 6.37 1.43 -26.65
CA HIS A 150 5.36 2.38 -27.10
C HIS A 150 5.18 3.53 -26.10
N TYR A 151 5.01 3.21 -24.82
CA TYR A 151 4.91 4.18 -23.71
C TYR A 151 6.02 5.24 -23.75
N LEU A 152 7.26 4.79 -23.93
CA LEU A 152 8.45 5.63 -23.94
C LEU A 152 8.53 6.61 -25.12
N LYS A 153 7.65 6.46 -26.13
CA LYS A 153 7.49 7.44 -27.22
C LYS A 153 6.46 8.53 -26.88
N CYS A 154 5.56 8.25 -25.93
CA CYS A 154 4.42 9.10 -25.61
C CYS A 154 4.62 9.96 -24.34
N ILE A 155 5.67 9.68 -23.54
CA ILE A 155 5.87 10.28 -22.22
C ILE A 155 7.27 10.92 -22.10
N ASN A 156 7.35 12.09 -21.46
CA ASN A 156 8.62 12.73 -21.09
C ASN A 156 9.08 12.29 -19.68
N LEU A 157 9.84 11.19 -19.62
CA LEU A 157 10.27 10.57 -18.35
C LEU A 157 11.03 11.49 -17.39
N ASN A 158 11.86 12.40 -17.93
CA ASN A 158 12.82 13.16 -17.11
C ASN A 158 12.14 14.13 -16.16
N GLU A 159 10.97 14.66 -16.54
CA GLU A 159 10.17 15.57 -15.72
C GLU A 159 9.27 14.79 -14.76
N GLU A 160 8.68 13.68 -15.20
CA GLU A 160 7.67 12.94 -14.43
C GLU A 160 8.26 12.05 -13.31
N LEU A 161 9.46 11.50 -13.50
CA LEU A 161 10.08 10.61 -12.49
C LEU A 161 10.71 11.35 -11.30
N LYS A 162 10.96 12.66 -11.40
CA LYS A 162 11.61 13.45 -10.35
C LYS A 162 10.63 14.09 -9.35
N ASP A 163 9.34 13.86 -9.50
CA ASP A 163 8.33 14.37 -8.58
C ASP A 163 8.38 13.61 -7.23
N ASN A 164 8.22 14.34 -6.12
CA ASN A 164 8.06 13.77 -4.77
C ASN A 164 6.91 12.77 -4.72
N LEU A 165 5.85 12.95 -5.52
CA LEU A 165 4.74 12.01 -5.60
C LEU A 165 5.16 10.64 -6.15
N THR A 166 6.18 10.56 -6.99
CA THR A 166 6.70 9.29 -7.51
C THR A 166 7.24 8.44 -6.37
N ASN A 167 7.98 9.03 -5.43
CA ASN A 167 8.52 8.29 -4.28
C ASN A 167 7.39 7.74 -3.39
N SER A 168 6.40 8.59 -3.07
CA SER A 168 5.19 8.17 -2.35
C SER A 168 4.44 7.05 -3.06
N PHE A 169 4.31 7.11 -4.39
CA PHE A 169 3.66 6.07 -5.17
C PHE A 169 4.41 4.73 -5.11
N ILE A 170 5.74 4.74 -5.08
CA ILE A 170 6.54 3.52 -4.97
C ILE A 170 6.27 2.82 -3.64
N PHE A 171 6.27 3.56 -2.52
CA PHE A 171 5.93 2.98 -1.21
C PHE A 171 4.51 2.40 -1.19
N LEU A 172 3.55 3.10 -1.81
CA LEU A 172 2.19 2.58 -1.97
C LEU A 172 2.17 1.25 -2.74
N CYS A 173 2.91 1.14 -3.85
CA CYS A 173 3.06 -0.11 -4.57
C CYS A 173 3.68 -1.21 -3.71
N LEU A 174 4.72 -0.91 -2.94
CA LEU A 174 5.35 -1.87 -2.03
C LEU A 174 4.36 -2.39 -0.97
N TYR A 175 3.53 -1.52 -0.40
CA TYR A 175 2.51 -1.92 0.58
C TYR A 175 1.42 -2.79 -0.04
N ASN A 176 0.90 -2.39 -1.21
CA ASN A 176 -0.08 -3.19 -1.94
C ASN A 176 0.48 -4.58 -2.26
N SER A 177 1.71 -4.65 -2.78
CA SER A 177 2.38 -5.93 -3.04
C SER A 177 2.57 -6.74 -1.76
N PHE A 178 2.97 -6.12 -0.64
CA PHE A 178 3.16 -6.81 0.64
C PHE A 178 1.87 -7.47 1.12
N PHE A 179 0.75 -6.74 1.14
CA PHE A 179 -0.51 -7.30 1.61
C PHE A 179 -1.07 -8.37 0.68
N ILE A 180 -0.89 -8.23 -0.64
CA ILE A 180 -1.25 -9.26 -1.61
C ILE A 180 -0.39 -10.52 -1.40
N PHE A 181 0.93 -10.37 -1.22
CA PHE A 181 1.83 -11.51 -1.02
C PHE A 181 1.56 -12.22 0.30
N LYS A 182 1.30 -11.46 1.36
CA LYS A 182 0.85 -11.99 2.66
C LYS A 182 -0.44 -12.78 2.52
N TYR A 183 -1.43 -12.26 1.78
CA TYR A 183 -2.72 -12.94 1.55
C TYR A 183 -2.54 -14.28 0.84
N TYR A 184 -1.71 -14.32 -0.20
CA TYR A 184 -1.38 -15.55 -0.92
C TYR A 184 -0.30 -16.42 -0.26
N LYS A 185 0.15 -16.04 0.95
CA LYS A 185 1.15 -16.78 1.75
C LYS A 185 2.49 -17.00 1.03
N TYR A 186 2.92 -16.03 0.25
CA TYR A 186 4.28 -16.01 -0.27
C TYR A 186 5.28 -15.86 0.89
N THR A 187 6.38 -16.60 0.81
CA THR A 187 7.49 -16.51 1.76
C THR A 187 8.61 -15.60 1.27
N GLU A 188 8.51 -15.09 0.03
CA GLU A 188 9.49 -14.20 -0.58
C GLU A 188 8.81 -12.95 -1.17
N PHE A 189 9.42 -11.80 -0.97
CA PHE A 189 9.09 -10.54 -1.63
C PHE A 189 9.81 -10.44 -2.98
N HIS A 190 9.11 -10.79 -4.06
CA HIS A 190 9.67 -10.89 -5.40
C HIS A 190 10.09 -9.58 -6.08
N ILE A 191 10.12 -8.42 -5.40
CA ILE A 191 10.63 -7.14 -5.95
C ILE A 191 12.13 -7.02 -5.67
N LYS A 192 12.93 -7.95 -6.21
CA LYS A 192 14.39 -7.99 -6.02
C LYS A 192 15.11 -7.36 -7.21
N LEU A 193 16.03 -6.44 -6.95
CA LEU A 193 16.85 -5.76 -7.96
C LEU A 193 17.59 -6.76 -8.85
N SER A 194 18.23 -7.77 -8.27
CA SER A 194 18.98 -8.81 -8.99
C SER A 194 18.17 -9.53 -10.07
N ASN A 195 16.86 -9.61 -9.91
CA ASN A 195 16.01 -10.30 -10.88
C ASN A 195 15.86 -9.48 -12.16
N ILE A 196 15.82 -8.14 -12.08
CA ILE A 196 15.60 -7.29 -13.26
C ILE A 196 16.78 -7.33 -14.23
N ASP A 197 18.01 -7.37 -13.72
CA ASP A 197 19.23 -7.34 -14.53
C ASP A 197 19.33 -8.58 -15.43
N SER A 198 18.76 -9.71 -15.00
CA SER A 198 18.72 -10.94 -15.78
C SER A 198 18.02 -10.77 -17.14
N LEU A 199 17.10 -9.80 -17.29
CA LEU A 199 16.38 -9.53 -18.54
C LEU A 199 17.33 -9.24 -19.71
N ILE A 200 18.42 -8.53 -19.44
CA ILE A 200 19.40 -8.12 -20.45
C ILE A 200 20.13 -9.33 -21.04
N SER A 201 20.25 -10.41 -20.26
CA SER A 201 20.94 -11.63 -20.69
C SER A 201 20.10 -12.55 -21.58
N ILE A 202 18.79 -12.32 -21.67
CA ILE A 202 17.86 -13.19 -22.41
C ILE A 202 18.01 -12.92 -23.92
N GLN A 203 18.63 -13.87 -24.63
CA GLN A 203 19.01 -13.71 -26.04
C GLN A 203 17.85 -13.37 -26.98
N GLU A 204 16.65 -13.86 -26.70
CA GLU A 204 15.45 -13.58 -27.49
C GLU A 204 15.07 -12.10 -27.49
N TYR A 205 15.38 -11.37 -26.41
CA TYR A 205 14.98 -9.98 -26.26
C TYR A 205 16.02 -9.00 -26.80
N LYS A 206 17.09 -9.50 -27.45
CA LYS A 206 18.18 -8.68 -28.00
C LYS A 206 17.72 -7.59 -28.97
N VAL A 207 16.62 -7.80 -29.69
CA VAL A 207 16.06 -6.78 -30.60
C VAL A 207 15.55 -5.55 -29.83
N HIS A 208 15.19 -5.71 -28.55
CA HIS A 208 14.65 -4.65 -27.70
C HIS A 208 15.66 -4.09 -26.68
N MET A 209 16.98 -4.31 -26.88
CA MET A 209 18.02 -3.96 -25.89
C MET A 209 17.98 -2.51 -25.39
N LYS A 210 17.70 -1.55 -26.28
CA LYS A 210 17.57 -0.14 -25.90
C LYS A 210 16.45 0.06 -24.88
N THR A 211 15.32 -0.61 -25.07
CA THR A 211 14.16 -0.56 -24.19
C THR A 211 14.44 -1.32 -22.89
N LEU A 212 15.08 -2.49 -22.96
CA LEU A 212 15.50 -3.26 -21.78
C LEU A 212 16.41 -2.46 -20.85
N ASN A 213 17.44 -1.82 -21.40
CA ASN A 213 18.35 -0.97 -20.62
C ASN A 213 17.61 0.17 -19.93
N LYS A 214 16.62 0.77 -20.59
CA LYS A 214 15.76 1.78 -19.96
C LYS A 214 14.90 1.19 -18.84
N ILE A 215 14.31 0.02 -19.04
CA ILE A 215 13.51 -0.68 -18.00
C ILE A 215 14.37 -0.92 -16.76
N VAL A 216 15.57 -1.49 -16.93
CA VAL A 216 16.51 -1.76 -15.83
C VAL A 216 16.92 -0.46 -15.14
N ASN A 217 17.28 0.58 -15.88
CA ASN A 217 17.67 1.87 -15.30
C ASN A 217 16.53 2.52 -14.51
N ILE A 218 15.30 2.50 -15.04
CA ILE A 218 14.13 3.03 -14.33
C ILE A 218 13.86 2.19 -13.08
N HIS A 219 13.88 0.87 -13.18
CA HIS A 219 13.68 0.00 -12.03
C HIS A 219 14.71 0.27 -10.92
N ASN A 220 15.99 0.37 -11.28
CA ASN A 220 17.07 0.66 -10.34
C ASN A 220 16.89 2.05 -9.71
N PHE A 221 16.50 3.05 -10.49
CA PHE A 221 16.16 4.38 -9.97
C PHE A 221 15.01 4.32 -8.95
N LEU A 222 13.95 3.56 -9.24
CA LEU A 222 12.78 3.48 -8.36
C LEU A 222 13.10 2.77 -7.03
N PHE A 223 13.91 1.71 -7.05
CA PHE A 223 14.01 0.76 -5.94
C PHE A 223 15.37 0.66 -5.24
N SER A 224 16.46 1.17 -5.82
CA SER A 224 17.81 1.07 -5.22
C SER A 224 17.88 1.67 -3.82
N GLU A 225 17.41 2.90 -3.65
CA GLU A 225 17.36 3.55 -2.34
C GLU A 225 16.48 2.79 -1.35
N LYS A 226 15.51 1.99 -1.82
CA LYS A 226 14.53 1.29 -0.97
C LYS A 226 14.91 -0.16 -0.67
N GLU A 227 16.11 -0.60 -1.05
CA GLU A 227 16.53 -2.00 -0.93
C GLU A 227 16.45 -2.51 0.51
N LYS A 228 16.86 -1.70 1.50
CA LYS A 228 16.75 -2.06 2.91
C LYS A 228 15.30 -2.27 3.34
N PHE A 229 14.38 -1.41 2.88
CA PHE A 229 12.96 -1.55 3.19
C PHE A 229 12.37 -2.80 2.52
N ILE A 230 12.75 -3.08 1.28
CA ILE A 230 12.36 -4.30 0.57
C ILE A 230 12.81 -5.55 1.32
N LYS A 231 14.07 -5.59 1.80
CA LYS A 231 14.58 -6.70 2.63
C LYS A 231 13.80 -6.84 3.93
N PHE A 232 13.44 -5.73 4.57
CA PHE A 232 12.60 -5.74 5.76
C PHE A 232 11.21 -6.33 5.48
N LEU A 233 10.56 -5.97 4.37
CA LEU A 233 9.29 -6.57 3.94
C LEU A 233 9.43 -8.09 3.70
N ASP A 234 10.53 -8.52 3.06
CA ASP A 234 10.86 -9.94 2.84
C ASP A 234 10.97 -10.69 4.17
N CYS A 235 11.71 -10.14 5.13
CA CYS A 235 11.83 -10.71 6.48
C CYS A 235 10.48 -10.84 7.21
N ILE A 236 9.58 -9.86 7.07
CA ILE A 236 8.24 -9.94 7.66
C ILE A 236 7.43 -11.06 6.99
N LEU A 237 7.48 -11.19 5.66
CA LEU A 237 6.75 -12.26 4.95
C LEU A 237 7.27 -13.65 5.34
N MET A 238 8.59 -13.84 5.41
CA MET A 238 9.20 -15.09 5.87
C MET A 238 8.73 -15.49 7.28
N ASN A 239 8.52 -14.50 8.16
CA ASN A 239 8.13 -14.71 9.56
C ASN A 239 6.63 -14.43 9.81
N ASN A 240 5.81 -14.42 8.76
CA ASN A 240 4.44 -13.93 8.82
C ASN A 240 3.57 -14.63 9.86
N GLU A 241 3.63 -15.96 9.94
CA GLU A 241 2.86 -16.75 10.91
C GLU A 241 3.34 -16.50 12.34
N LEU A 242 4.66 -16.47 12.56
CA LEU A 242 5.26 -16.18 13.87
C LEU A 242 4.84 -14.79 14.37
N ILE A 243 4.93 -13.77 13.51
CA ILE A 243 4.52 -12.40 13.84
C ILE A 243 3.02 -12.35 14.12
N THR A 244 2.19 -12.95 13.26
CA THR A 244 0.73 -12.94 13.42
C THR A 244 0.30 -13.66 14.70
N ASN A 245 0.92 -14.80 15.02
CA ASN A 245 0.64 -15.54 16.24
C ASN A 245 1.11 -14.77 17.47
N SER A 246 2.29 -14.16 17.44
CA SER A 246 2.76 -13.32 18.54
C SER A 246 1.82 -12.13 18.80
N ILE A 247 1.26 -11.53 17.75
CA ILE A 247 0.27 -10.46 17.89
C ILE A 247 -1.02 -11.02 18.52
N ARG A 248 -1.54 -12.14 18.00
CA ARG A 248 -2.79 -12.77 18.49
C ARG A 248 -2.71 -13.25 19.93
N GLU A 249 -1.63 -13.94 20.29
CA GLU A 249 -1.40 -14.45 21.65
C GLU A 249 -1.48 -13.32 22.67
N LYS A 250 -0.84 -12.20 22.36
CA LYS A 250 -0.80 -11.07 23.27
C LYS A 250 -2.09 -10.23 23.24
N GLN A 251 -2.89 -10.27 22.16
CA GLN A 251 -4.27 -9.75 22.13
C GLN A 251 -5.27 -10.61 22.93
N SER A 252 -4.94 -11.88 23.24
CA SER A 252 -5.78 -12.73 24.09
C SER A 252 -5.73 -12.34 25.58
N LEU A 253 -4.79 -11.47 25.95
CA LEU A 253 -4.75 -10.79 27.23
C LEU A 253 -5.64 -9.53 27.14
N PRO A 254 -6.19 -9.01 28.26
CA PRO A 254 -6.81 -7.70 28.24
C PRO A 254 -5.87 -6.72 27.53
N THR A 255 -6.38 -5.93 26.58
CA THR A 255 -5.60 -4.86 25.93
C THR A 255 -5.28 -3.82 26.98
N LEU A 256 -4.22 -4.10 27.71
CA LEU A 256 -3.49 -3.12 28.47
C LEU A 256 -2.72 -2.30 27.43
N PRO A 257 -2.61 -0.98 27.62
CA PRO A 257 -1.57 -0.19 26.96
C PRO A 257 -0.24 -0.99 26.96
N PHE A 258 0.62 -0.75 25.97
CA PHE A 258 2.00 -1.26 25.91
C PHE A 258 2.24 -2.66 25.29
N PHE A 259 1.20 -3.37 24.85
CA PHE A 259 1.35 -4.70 24.23
C PHE A 259 2.18 -4.64 22.91
N GLU A 260 1.85 -3.70 22.05
CA GLU A 260 2.43 -3.47 20.72
C GLU A 260 3.92 -3.18 20.85
N PHE A 261 4.30 -2.43 21.88
CA PHE A 261 5.68 -2.09 22.18
C PHE A 261 6.53 -3.33 22.41
N GLU A 262 6.07 -4.33 23.16
CA GLU A 262 6.82 -5.58 23.36
C GLU A 262 6.95 -6.42 22.08
N ALA A 263 5.99 -6.33 21.15
CA ALA A 263 6.08 -7.03 19.87
C ALA A 263 7.07 -6.33 18.92
N ILE A 264 7.01 -5.01 18.87
CA ILE A 264 7.94 -4.15 18.13
C ILE A 264 9.35 -4.25 18.75
N ARG A 265 9.47 -4.27 20.08
CA ARG A 265 10.75 -4.35 20.79
C ARG A 265 11.57 -5.59 20.46
N LYS A 266 10.92 -6.75 20.40
CA LYS A 266 11.57 -8.00 19.99
C LYS A 266 12.04 -7.99 18.54
N LEU A 267 11.46 -7.13 17.70
CA LEU A 267 11.85 -6.99 16.29
C LEU A 267 12.93 -5.91 16.09
N PHE A 268 13.09 -4.98 17.05
CA PHE A 268 13.96 -3.80 16.94
C PHE A 268 14.86 -3.63 18.17
N GLU A 269 15.45 -4.72 18.67
CA GLU A 269 16.08 -4.87 20.00
C GLU A 269 17.13 -3.82 20.43
N HIS A 270 17.54 -2.88 19.57
CA HIS A 270 18.64 -1.92 19.80
C HIS A 270 18.24 -0.44 19.97
N HIS A 271 16.95 -0.05 19.92
CA HIS A 271 16.57 1.39 19.89
C HIS A 271 15.55 1.85 20.95
N LEU A 272 15.32 1.08 22.02
CA LEU A 272 14.10 1.24 22.83
C LEU A 272 14.38 1.52 24.31
N SER A 273 13.79 2.62 24.80
CA SER A 273 13.84 3.01 26.21
C SER A 273 12.86 2.19 27.06
N ILE A 274 13.10 2.16 28.39
CA ILE A 274 12.27 1.45 29.39
C ILE A 274 10.81 1.98 29.44
N ASN A 275 10.50 3.12 28.79
CA ASN A 275 9.21 3.83 28.91
C ASN A 275 8.30 3.75 27.67
N ASN A 276 8.31 2.64 26.92
CA ASN A 276 7.42 2.43 25.75
C ASN A 276 7.54 3.51 24.66
N ALA A 277 8.71 4.14 24.59
CA ALA A 277 9.03 5.19 23.67
C ALA A 277 10.29 4.83 22.88
N ILE A 278 10.22 5.07 21.58
CA ILE A 278 11.37 5.00 20.68
C ILE A 278 11.94 6.42 20.58
N TYR A 279 13.21 6.58 20.94
CA TYR A 279 13.90 7.84 20.75
C TYR A 279 14.56 7.84 19.38
N PHE A 280 14.15 8.79 18.54
CA PHE A 280 14.79 9.05 17.25
C PHE A 280 15.72 10.25 17.38
N GLU A 281 17.00 9.96 17.59
CA GLU A 281 18.04 10.97 17.84
C GLU A 281 18.10 12.04 16.73
N LYS A 282 18.00 11.61 15.47
CA LYS A 282 18.01 12.50 14.29
C LYS A 282 16.96 13.61 14.37
N TYR A 283 15.81 13.34 14.97
CA TYR A 283 14.70 14.29 15.07
C TYR A 283 14.57 14.90 16.47
N ASN A 284 15.41 14.49 17.42
CA ASN A 284 15.23 14.77 18.84
C ASN A 284 13.76 14.56 19.26
N LEU A 285 13.22 13.38 18.92
CA LEU A 285 11.82 13.04 19.05
C LEU A 285 11.65 11.72 19.79
N ASN A 286 10.76 11.68 20.77
CA ASN A 286 10.24 10.41 21.26
C ASN A 286 8.88 10.11 20.65
N ILE A 287 8.74 8.89 20.16
CA ILE A 287 7.45 8.33 19.75
C ILE A 287 7.04 7.29 20.77
N SER A 288 5.98 7.60 21.51
CA SER A 288 5.28 6.64 22.37
C SER A 288 4.34 5.80 21.53
N ILE A 289 4.38 4.48 21.71
CA ILE A 289 3.48 3.54 21.03
C ILE A 289 2.38 3.13 22.00
N ASP A 290 1.12 3.29 21.59
CA ASP A 290 -0.03 2.94 22.43
C ASP A 290 -1.19 2.35 21.62
N VAL A 291 -2.28 2.02 22.31
CA VAL A 291 -3.57 1.64 21.75
C VAL A 291 -4.58 2.70 22.11
N SER A 292 -5.50 3.00 21.20
CA SER A 292 -6.56 3.96 21.48
C SER A 292 -7.89 3.47 20.96
N GLU A 293 -8.88 3.50 21.84
CA GLU A 293 -10.26 3.23 21.48
C GLU A 293 -10.72 4.22 20.41
N ASN A 294 -11.23 3.71 19.30
CA ASN A 294 -11.68 4.51 18.16
C ASN A 294 -12.87 3.83 17.48
N ASN A 295 -13.94 4.59 17.24
CA ASN A 295 -15.13 4.09 16.55
C ASN A 295 -14.83 3.55 15.14
N ASN A 296 -13.76 4.04 14.52
CA ASN A 296 -13.30 3.71 13.18
C ASN A 296 -12.10 2.75 13.21
N TRP A 297 -12.02 1.86 14.21
CA TRP A 297 -10.89 0.93 14.37
C TRP A 297 -10.70 -0.07 13.23
N GLU A 298 -11.76 -0.33 12.47
CA GLU A 298 -11.76 -1.18 11.27
C GLU A 298 -11.16 -0.48 10.03
N GLU A 299 -10.82 0.80 10.12
CA GLU A 299 -10.20 1.54 9.03
C GLU A 299 -8.67 1.33 8.99
N ASP A 300 -8.14 1.26 7.76
CA ASP A 300 -6.73 1.07 7.45
C ASP A 300 -5.93 2.37 7.71
N LYS A 301 -5.60 2.70 8.96
CA LYS A 301 -4.86 3.92 9.31
C LYS A 301 -4.15 3.85 10.67
N LEU A 302 -3.09 4.64 10.80
CA LEU A 302 -2.44 4.95 12.09
C LEU A 302 -3.13 6.15 12.76
N LEU A 303 -3.21 6.17 14.09
CA LEU A 303 -3.64 7.36 14.84
C LEU A 303 -2.42 8.09 15.35
N ILE A 304 -2.29 9.37 15.02
CA ILE A 304 -1.30 10.25 15.63
C ILE A 304 -2.01 11.06 16.69
N GLN A 305 -1.56 10.93 17.93
CA GLN A 305 -2.12 11.63 19.07
C GLN A 305 -1.11 12.64 19.61
N VAL A 306 -1.58 13.86 19.80
CA VAL A 306 -0.78 14.96 20.34
C VAL A 306 -1.52 15.59 21.50
N ASP A 307 -0.80 15.82 22.59
CA ASP A 307 -1.30 16.53 23.76
C ASP A 307 -1.59 18.00 23.41
N GLU A 308 -2.84 18.39 23.57
CA GLU A 308 -3.35 19.72 23.28
C GLU A 308 -2.61 20.83 24.05
N GLN A 309 -2.10 20.54 25.25
CA GLN A 309 -1.38 21.51 26.09
C GLN A 309 -0.01 21.92 25.53
N ASN A 310 0.54 21.15 24.59
CA ASN A 310 1.85 21.40 23.99
C ASN A 310 1.77 21.70 22.49
N LYS A 311 0.57 21.93 21.95
CA LYS A 311 0.32 22.02 20.50
C LYS A 311 1.22 23.04 19.80
N ASP A 312 1.34 24.26 20.33
CA ASP A 312 2.16 25.32 19.71
C ASP A 312 3.66 25.00 19.70
N THR A 313 4.14 24.29 20.72
CA THR A 313 5.53 23.82 20.82
C THR A 313 5.81 22.62 19.89
N ILE A 314 4.78 21.82 19.60
CA ILE A 314 4.91 20.53 18.89
C ILE A 314 4.51 20.65 17.40
N ASN A 315 3.93 21.77 16.94
CA ASN A 315 3.48 21.95 15.55
C ASN A 315 4.54 21.58 14.50
N ASN A 316 5.80 21.99 14.70
CA ASN A 316 6.90 21.64 13.78
C ASN A 316 7.11 20.12 13.66
N ILE A 317 6.95 19.39 14.77
CA ILE A 317 7.13 17.94 14.83
C ILE A 317 5.93 17.23 14.20
N ILE A 318 4.71 17.73 14.45
CA ILE A 318 3.50 17.24 13.77
C ILE A 318 3.69 17.33 12.27
N ASP A 319 4.20 18.45 11.78
CA ASP A 319 4.41 18.65 10.35
C ASP A 319 5.50 17.74 9.80
N ILE A 320 6.60 17.51 10.54
CA ILE A 320 7.61 16.49 10.19
C ILE A 320 6.95 15.11 10.05
N ILE A 321 6.19 14.67 11.04
CA ILE A 321 5.56 13.34 11.04
C ILE A 321 4.52 13.22 9.92
N LYS A 322 3.66 14.23 9.71
CA LYS A 322 2.70 14.26 8.60
C LYS A 322 3.42 14.18 7.26
N ASN A 323 4.50 14.94 7.09
CA ASN A 323 5.28 14.94 5.86
C ASN A 323 5.92 13.57 5.61
N LYS A 324 6.47 12.92 6.64
CA LYS A 324 7.01 11.56 6.53
C LYS A 324 5.92 10.54 6.19
N LEU A 325 4.77 10.57 6.86
CA LEU A 325 3.65 9.66 6.56
C LEU A 325 3.12 9.86 5.13
N LYS A 326 3.01 11.10 4.66
CA LYS A 326 2.66 11.40 3.25
C LYS A 326 3.72 10.93 2.27
N MET A 327 5.00 11.17 2.58
CA MET A 327 6.14 10.72 1.76
C MET A 327 6.17 9.20 1.64
N PHE A 328 5.80 8.50 2.71
CA PHE A 328 5.73 7.04 2.74
C PHE A 328 4.38 6.49 2.26
N SER A 329 3.39 7.32 1.91
CA SER A 329 2.01 6.87 1.60
C SER A 329 1.37 6.00 2.69
N LEU A 330 1.67 6.27 3.96
CA LEU A 330 1.05 5.59 5.09
C LEU A 330 -0.25 6.32 5.48
N PRO A 331 -1.40 5.63 5.52
CA PRO A 331 -2.66 6.24 5.91
C PRO A 331 -2.65 6.58 7.41
N TYR A 332 -3.11 7.78 7.75
CA TYR A 332 -3.13 8.25 9.13
C TYR A 332 -4.30 9.20 9.41
N GLU A 333 -4.66 9.29 10.69
CA GLU A 333 -5.55 10.31 11.23
C GLU A 333 -4.82 11.06 12.36
N LEU A 334 -4.87 12.39 12.33
CA LEU A 334 -4.40 13.20 13.44
C LEU A 334 -5.57 13.44 14.40
N SER A 335 -5.39 13.04 15.65
CA SER A 335 -6.30 13.34 16.75
C SER A 335 -5.60 14.23 17.77
N LEU A 336 -6.23 15.34 18.13
CA LEU A 336 -5.82 16.13 19.28
C LEU A 336 -6.61 15.60 20.48
N SER A 337 -5.90 15.04 21.45
CA SER A 337 -6.52 14.54 22.67
C SER A 337 -5.74 15.04 23.89
N LEU A 338 -6.45 15.24 24.99
CA LEU A 338 -5.80 15.33 26.31
C LEU A 338 -5.25 13.94 26.62
N VAL A 339 -4.05 13.64 26.12
CA VAL A 339 -3.38 12.35 26.39
C VAL A 339 -3.33 12.20 27.91
N SER A 340 -3.82 11.06 28.42
CA SER A 340 -3.79 10.82 29.85
C SER A 340 -2.36 11.00 30.36
N LYS A 341 -2.17 11.80 31.41
CA LYS A 341 -0.87 12.20 32.01
C LYS A 341 0.04 11.02 32.43
N LYS A 342 -0.35 9.76 32.17
CA LYS A 342 0.29 8.55 32.69
C LYS A 342 1.52 8.09 31.91
N VAL A 343 1.73 8.50 30.65
CA VAL A 343 2.84 7.97 29.83
C VAL A 343 3.95 9.00 29.55
N ILE A 344 3.65 10.30 29.55
CA ILE A 344 4.60 11.34 29.16
C ILE A 344 5.27 11.97 30.39
N LYS A 345 6.13 11.21 31.07
CA LYS A 345 7.15 11.74 32.00
C LYS A 345 8.54 11.42 31.48
N THR A 346 8.80 11.70 30.21
CA THR A 346 10.15 11.64 29.64
C THR A 346 10.77 13.04 29.68
N GLN A 347 12.07 13.13 29.96
CA GLN A 347 12.80 14.41 30.13
C GLN A 347 12.95 15.23 28.83
N HIS A 348 12.46 14.72 27.70
CA HIS A 348 12.58 15.36 26.39
C HIS A 348 11.34 16.21 26.09
N LYS A 349 11.55 17.39 25.50
CA LYS A 349 10.50 18.39 25.19
C LYS A 349 9.58 17.99 24.03
N ASN A 350 9.94 16.96 23.27
CA ASN A 350 9.35 16.60 21.98
C ASN A 350 8.81 15.16 22.03
N ASN A 351 7.55 14.98 22.41
CA ASN A 351 6.91 13.66 22.52
C ASN A 351 5.62 13.63 21.69
N ILE A 352 5.47 12.60 20.85
CA ILE A 352 4.24 12.30 20.10
C ILE A 352 3.81 10.87 20.42
N SER A 353 2.51 10.62 20.51
CA SER A 353 1.97 9.27 20.59
C SER A 353 1.50 8.81 19.22
N ILE A 354 1.87 7.60 18.82
CA ILE A 354 1.28 6.92 17.67
C ILE A 354 0.56 5.70 18.20
N SER A 355 -0.75 5.68 17.96
CA SER A 355 -1.65 4.71 18.54
C SER A 355 -2.25 3.80 17.47
N LEU A 356 -2.36 2.51 17.79
CA LEU A 356 -3.21 1.61 17.02
C LEU A 356 -4.68 1.84 17.39
N PRO A 357 -5.57 2.06 16.40
CA PRO A 357 -6.99 2.04 16.66
C PRO A 357 -7.45 0.68 17.22
N SER A 358 -8.24 0.70 18.29
CA SER A 358 -8.92 -0.48 18.83
C SER A 358 -10.41 -0.26 19.02
N SER A 359 -11.18 -1.35 19.04
CA SER A 359 -12.62 -1.30 19.33
C SER A 359 -12.92 -0.90 20.78
N LYS A 360 -12.06 -1.32 21.71
CA LYS A 360 -12.13 -1.06 23.16
C LYS A 360 -10.74 -1.07 23.77
N ILE A 361 -10.52 -0.32 24.85
CA ILE A 361 -9.33 -0.47 25.71
C ILE A 361 -9.71 -1.12 27.05
N HIS A 362 -8.73 -1.74 27.72
CA HIS A 362 -8.91 -2.39 29.02
C HIS A 362 -10.03 -3.47 29.03
N SER A 363 -10.29 -4.09 27.88
CA SER A 363 -11.30 -5.11 27.70
C SER A 363 -10.66 -6.42 27.27
N THR A 364 -11.24 -7.54 27.71
CA THR A 364 -10.96 -8.89 27.18
C THR A 364 -11.58 -9.12 25.80
N SER A 365 -12.31 -8.14 25.26
CA SER A 365 -13.02 -8.20 23.97
C SER A 365 -12.63 -7.06 23.02
N SER A 366 -11.34 -6.70 23.03
CA SER A 366 -10.78 -5.67 22.15
C SER A 366 -10.33 -6.25 20.82
N ASN A 367 -10.59 -5.53 19.74
CA ASN A 367 -10.15 -5.85 18.40
C ASN A 367 -9.27 -4.73 17.87
N VAL A 368 -8.18 -5.10 17.19
CA VAL A 368 -7.31 -4.19 16.44
C VAL A 368 -7.14 -4.76 15.04
N LEU A 369 -7.15 -3.89 14.04
CA LEU A 369 -6.90 -4.31 12.68
C LEU A 369 -5.40 -4.59 12.47
N ILE A 370 -5.05 -5.84 12.16
CA ILE A 370 -3.65 -6.24 12.03
C ILE A 370 -2.89 -5.49 10.92
N LYS A 371 -3.60 -4.97 9.92
CA LYS A 371 -3.02 -4.11 8.88
C LYS A 371 -2.38 -2.85 9.48
N ASN A 372 -3.01 -2.26 10.50
CA ASN A 372 -2.52 -1.07 11.19
C ASN A 372 -1.25 -1.37 11.99
N PHE A 373 -1.11 -2.59 12.53
CA PHE A 373 0.14 -3.04 13.15
C PHE A 373 1.30 -3.07 12.14
N TYR A 374 1.07 -3.57 10.91
CA TYR A 374 2.08 -3.54 9.86
C TYR A 374 2.44 -2.12 9.45
N TYR A 375 1.46 -1.22 9.30
CA TYR A 375 1.75 0.19 9.03
C TYR A 375 2.61 0.83 10.12
N LEU A 376 2.39 0.49 11.38
CA LEU A 376 3.20 0.98 12.49
C LEU A 376 4.64 0.45 12.39
N MET A 377 4.81 -0.85 12.12
CA MET A 377 6.14 -1.43 11.88
C MET A 377 6.87 -0.76 10.70
N PHE A 378 6.16 -0.51 9.60
CA PHE A 378 6.72 0.16 8.43
C PHE A 378 7.15 1.58 8.80
N PHE A 379 6.30 2.32 9.49
CA PHE A 379 6.60 3.69 9.89
C PHE A 379 7.85 3.78 10.77
N ILE A 380 7.95 2.92 11.79
CA ILE A 380 9.10 2.90 12.70
C ILE A 380 10.39 2.56 11.96
N PHE A 381 10.37 1.53 11.10
CA PHE A 381 11.53 1.17 10.29
C PHE A 381 11.96 2.32 9.38
N LEU A 382 11.00 2.95 8.69
CA LEU A 382 11.27 4.04 7.76
C LEU A 382 11.80 5.30 8.45
N LEU A 383 11.35 5.59 9.68
CA LEU A 383 11.92 6.66 10.49
C LEU A 383 13.35 6.37 10.97
N ASN A 384 13.68 5.10 11.24
CA ASN A 384 15.00 4.71 11.73
C ASN A 384 16.06 4.72 10.62
N GLU A 385 15.71 4.20 9.44
CA GLU A 385 16.65 4.12 8.31
C GLU A 385 16.79 5.42 7.53
N ASP A 386 15.87 6.36 7.75
CA ASP A 386 15.57 7.54 6.95
C ASP A 386 16.08 7.51 5.51
N PHE A 387 15.25 6.97 4.62
CA PHE A 387 15.47 7.00 3.17
C PHE A 387 15.39 8.46 2.68
N ASN A 388 16.56 9.12 2.68
CA ASN A 388 16.93 10.46 2.19
C ASN A 388 17.49 11.37 3.30
N ASP A 389 18.81 11.37 3.45
CA ASP A 389 19.64 12.59 3.56
C ASP A 389 20.54 12.69 2.32
#